data_AF-A0A3N7J6W0-F1
#
_entry.id   AF-A0A3N7J6W0-F1
#
_cell.length_a   1.000
_cell.length_b   1.000
_cell.length_c   1.000
_cell.angle_alpha   90.00
_cell.angle_beta   90.00
_cell.angle_gamma   90.00
#
_symmetry.space_group_name_H-M   'P 1'
#
loop_
_entity.id
_entity.type
_entity.pdbx_description
1 polymer ?
#
loop_
_entity_poly.entity_id
_entity_poly.type
_entity_poly.pdbx_seq_one_letter_code
_entity_poly.pdbx_strand_id
1 'polypeptide(L)'
;MASCRPRSKQASTMPCASRRADAMPLPCTNWRRIDPMTPPKAAISWSAGKDSCLAWLRTREAGIPVKTFLTMLDVDGLSKSHALPRELIVAQVRAMGGQWQPAVAAPGQYARVFAEQLDKLRETGHDRLVFGDIDLQAHRDWLEPMCEKAGLQAAFPLWGNKRQALAQEIIERGIEATLVCVDARRLDESFVGAAYDPALLRRLPDGVCPCGEDGEFHTFVWNAPGFAKPLVLRPLEKRRVAATPPLSPGELIFQTLELA
;
A
#
# COMPACT_ATOMS: atom_id res chain seq x y z
N MET A 1 34.12 -69.83 15.92
CA MET A 1 33.05 -69.20 15.12
C MET A 1 33.23 -67.68 15.19
N ALA A 2 33.71 -67.06 14.11
CA ALA A 2 33.54 -65.62 13.81
C ALA A 2 34.26 -65.36 12.48
N SER A 3 33.48 -65.16 11.40
CA SER A 3 34.00 -64.90 10.06
C SER A 3 34.18 -63.41 9.82
N CYS A 4 35.33 -63.05 9.26
CA CYS A 4 35.66 -61.71 8.81
C CYS A 4 35.31 -61.56 7.31
N ARG A 5 34.43 -60.63 6.93
CA ARG A 5 34.39 -59.98 5.60
C ARG A 5 33.78 -58.58 5.70
N PRO A 6 34.31 -57.57 4.99
CA PRO A 6 33.80 -56.21 5.01
C PRO A 6 32.70 -56.01 3.94
N ARG A 7 31.69 -55.17 4.23
CA ARG A 7 30.75 -54.67 3.21
C ARG A 7 30.89 -53.16 3.03
N SER A 8 30.98 -52.81 1.77
CA SER A 8 31.05 -51.50 1.11
C SER A 8 30.00 -50.48 1.59
N LYS A 9 30.45 -49.22 1.73
CA LYS A 9 29.57 -48.04 1.80
C LYS A 9 28.92 -47.80 0.43
N GLN A 10 27.60 -47.94 0.33
CA GLN A 10 26.82 -47.37 -0.76
C GLN A 10 26.38 -45.96 -0.35
N ALA A 11 26.72 -45.00 -1.21
CA ALA A 11 26.19 -43.65 -1.18
C ALA A 11 24.72 -43.71 -1.62
N SER A 12 23.82 -43.16 -0.79
CA SER A 12 22.43 -42.90 -1.16
C SER A 12 22.23 -41.39 -1.20
N THR A 13 22.24 -40.85 -2.42
CA THR A 13 21.76 -39.52 -2.79
C THR A 13 20.26 -39.43 -2.52
N MET A 14 19.84 -38.56 -1.61
CA MET A 14 18.43 -38.14 -1.52
C MET A 14 18.19 -36.94 -2.46
N PRO A 15 17.09 -36.90 -3.23
CA PRO A 15 16.75 -35.75 -4.04
C PRO A 15 16.17 -34.62 -3.18
N CYS A 16 16.64 -33.41 -3.47
CA CYS A 16 16.13 -32.14 -2.96
C CYS A 16 14.66 -31.97 -3.40
N ALA A 17 13.72 -32.27 -2.49
CA ALA A 17 12.32 -31.92 -2.67
C ALA A 17 12.16 -30.42 -2.39
N SER A 18 11.98 -29.65 -3.47
CA SER A 18 11.56 -28.26 -3.46
C SER A 18 10.26 -28.13 -2.66
N ARG A 19 10.35 -27.55 -1.46
CA ARG A 19 9.15 -27.12 -0.73
C ARG A 19 8.55 -25.94 -1.49
N ARG A 20 7.43 -26.19 -2.17
CA ARG A 20 6.51 -25.11 -2.51
C ARG A 20 6.15 -24.44 -1.19
N ALA A 21 6.33 -23.13 -1.10
CA ALA A 21 5.81 -22.35 0.00
C ALA A 21 4.29 -22.56 0.01
N ASP A 22 3.81 -23.30 1.00
CA ASP A 22 2.38 -23.42 1.28
C ASP A 22 1.89 -22.02 1.64
N ALA A 23 1.14 -21.41 0.71
CA ALA A 23 0.51 -20.13 0.92
C ALA A 23 -0.41 -20.24 2.14
N MET A 24 -0.09 -19.49 3.20
CA MET A 24 -1.00 -19.35 4.35
C MET A 24 -2.35 -18.84 3.84
N PRO A 25 -3.48 -19.47 4.22
CA PRO A 25 -4.79 -18.99 3.81
C PRO A 25 -4.99 -17.58 4.37
N LEU A 26 -5.13 -16.60 3.47
CA LEU A 26 -5.39 -15.20 3.82
C LEU A 26 -6.69 -15.14 4.64
N PRO A 27 -6.73 -14.40 5.77
CA PRO A 27 -7.92 -14.29 6.60
C PRO A 27 -9.07 -13.66 5.81
N CYS A 28 -10.29 -14.12 6.15
CA CYS A 28 -11.59 -13.81 5.56
C CYS A 28 -11.69 -12.40 4.95
N THR A 29 -11.36 -12.32 3.68
CA THR A 29 -11.56 -11.16 2.84
C THR A 29 -12.80 -11.46 2.01
N ASN A 30 -13.72 -10.50 1.94
CA ASN A 30 -15.02 -10.60 1.25
C ASN A 30 -14.89 -10.75 -0.28
N TRP A 31 -13.87 -11.45 -0.79
CA TRP A 31 -13.77 -11.78 -2.21
C TRP A 31 -15.01 -12.58 -2.59
N ARG A 32 -15.95 -11.96 -3.31
CA ARG A 32 -16.97 -12.74 -4.00
C ARG A 32 -16.25 -13.71 -4.93
N ARG A 33 -16.80 -14.92 -5.07
CA ARG A 33 -16.19 -16.00 -5.86
C ARG A 33 -15.69 -15.45 -7.20
N ILE A 34 -14.42 -15.69 -7.49
CA ILE A 34 -13.81 -15.37 -8.77
C ILE A 34 -14.47 -16.28 -9.82
N ASP A 35 -15.13 -15.69 -10.81
CA ASP A 35 -15.63 -16.43 -11.96
C ASP A 35 -14.43 -16.79 -12.87
N PRO A 36 -14.14 -18.08 -13.11
CA PRO A 36 -13.04 -18.49 -13.98
C PRO A 36 -13.23 -18.11 -15.46
N MET A 37 -14.45 -17.77 -15.90
CA MET A 37 -14.75 -17.42 -17.30
C MET A 37 -14.50 -15.94 -17.65
N THR A 38 -14.43 -15.06 -16.64
CA THR A 38 -14.06 -13.65 -16.79
C THR A 38 -13.12 -13.28 -15.64
N PRO A 39 -11.80 -13.25 -15.86
CA PRO A 39 -10.86 -12.98 -14.79
C PRO A 39 -11.12 -11.57 -14.22
N PRO A 40 -11.20 -11.44 -12.89
CA PRO A 40 -11.56 -10.20 -12.24
C PRO A 40 -10.51 -9.13 -12.54
N LYS A 41 -10.97 -7.92 -12.85
CA LYS A 41 -10.10 -6.79 -13.18
C LYS A 41 -10.25 -5.73 -12.10
N ALA A 42 -9.19 -5.55 -11.32
CA ALA A 42 -9.18 -4.64 -10.19
C ALA A 42 -8.39 -3.36 -10.49
N ALA A 43 -8.92 -2.24 -10.01
CA ALA A 43 -8.15 -1.03 -9.80
C ALA A 43 -7.84 -0.90 -8.30
N ILE A 44 -6.87 -0.04 -7.96
CA ILE A 44 -6.56 0.30 -6.57
C ILE A 44 -6.60 1.81 -6.36
N SER A 45 -7.20 2.22 -5.24
CA SER A 45 -7.08 3.57 -4.69
C SER A 45 -5.66 3.73 -4.15
N TRP A 46 -4.85 4.53 -4.83
CA TRP A 46 -3.41 4.56 -4.69
C TRP A 46 -2.94 5.86 -4.04
N SER A 47 -2.41 5.75 -2.82
CA SER A 47 -1.82 6.85 -2.05
C SER A 47 -0.31 6.98 -2.20
N ALA A 48 0.34 6.02 -2.88
CA ALA A 48 1.80 5.83 -2.91
C ALA A 48 2.46 5.40 -1.59
N GLY A 49 1.67 5.22 -0.52
CA GLY A 49 2.15 4.79 0.80
C GLY A 49 2.16 3.27 1.01
N LYS A 50 2.72 2.87 2.15
CA LYS A 50 2.93 1.46 2.54
C LYS A 50 1.64 0.63 2.60
N ASP A 51 0.53 1.20 3.08
CA ASP A 51 -0.70 0.44 3.31
C ASP A 51 -1.42 0.13 1.97
N SER A 52 -1.47 1.09 1.05
CA SER A 52 -1.96 0.83 -0.31
C SER A 52 -1.04 -0.15 -1.06
N CYS A 53 0.28 -0.11 -0.82
CA CYS A 53 1.20 -1.09 -1.38
C CYS A 53 0.98 -2.51 -0.83
N LEU A 54 0.77 -2.67 0.48
CA LEU A 54 0.45 -3.98 1.06
C LEU A 54 -0.89 -4.52 0.54
N ALA A 55 -1.92 -3.66 0.43
CA ALA A 55 -3.21 -4.04 -0.16
C ALA A 55 -3.06 -4.49 -1.62
N TRP A 56 -2.22 -3.81 -2.40
CA TRP A 56 -1.88 -4.20 -3.77
C TRP A 56 -1.19 -5.57 -3.82
N LEU A 57 -0.19 -5.82 -2.97
CA LEU A 57 0.50 -7.11 -2.89
C LEU A 57 -0.45 -8.25 -2.56
N ARG A 58 -1.23 -8.13 -1.48
CA ARG A 58 -2.19 -9.16 -1.07
C ARG A 58 -3.24 -9.45 -2.14
N THR A 59 -3.71 -8.41 -2.86
CA THR A 59 -4.66 -8.60 -3.96
C THR A 59 -4.05 -9.41 -5.11
N ARG A 60 -2.79 -9.13 -5.47
CA ARG A 60 -2.08 -9.88 -6.51
C ARG A 60 -1.82 -11.33 -6.09
N GLU A 61 -1.47 -11.56 -4.84
CA GLU A 61 -1.27 -12.91 -4.27
C GLU A 61 -2.57 -13.72 -4.25
N ALA A 62 -3.72 -13.06 -4.11
CA ALA A 62 -5.04 -13.67 -4.28
C ALA A 62 -5.39 -13.98 -5.76
N GLY A 63 -4.45 -13.78 -6.70
CA GLY A 63 -4.62 -14.08 -8.11
C GLY A 63 -5.36 -13.01 -8.91
N ILE A 64 -5.57 -11.82 -8.33
CA ILE A 64 -6.33 -10.74 -8.97
C ILE A 64 -5.35 -9.71 -9.55
N PRO A 65 -5.33 -9.52 -10.89
CA PRO A 65 -4.47 -8.53 -11.50
C PRO A 65 -4.93 -7.11 -11.15
N VAL A 66 -4.01 -6.32 -10.62
CA VAL A 66 -4.20 -4.89 -10.35
C VAL A 66 -3.22 -4.10 -11.21
N LYS A 67 -3.74 -3.42 -12.23
CA LYS A 67 -2.94 -2.64 -13.19
C LYS A 67 -3.32 -1.17 -13.27
N THR A 68 -4.46 -0.78 -12.73
CA THR A 68 -4.94 0.61 -12.72
C THR A 68 -4.80 1.19 -11.33
N PHE A 69 -4.08 2.30 -11.22
CA PHE A 69 -3.77 2.99 -9.97
C PHE A 69 -4.45 4.35 -9.98
N LEU A 70 -5.60 4.44 -9.31
CA LEU A 70 -6.39 5.65 -9.20
C LEU A 70 -5.88 6.51 -8.06
N THR A 71 -5.45 7.74 -8.33
CA THR A 71 -5.02 8.68 -7.28
C THR A 71 -5.83 9.97 -7.37
N MET A 72 -6.45 10.35 -6.25
CA MET A 72 -7.09 11.65 -6.09
C MET A 72 -6.05 12.72 -5.77
N LEU A 73 -6.08 13.83 -6.51
CA LEU A 73 -5.13 14.94 -6.42
C LEU A 73 -5.85 16.24 -6.01
N ASP A 74 -5.12 17.13 -5.34
CA ASP A 74 -5.48 18.54 -5.20
C ASP A 74 -5.27 19.31 -6.51
N VAL A 75 -5.79 20.54 -6.56
CA VAL A 75 -5.72 21.42 -7.76
C VAL A 75 -4.29 21.82 -8.13
N ASP A 76 -3.38 21.81 -7.16
CA ASP A 76 -1.94 22.01 -7.35
C ASP A 76 -1.24 20.77 -7.93
N GLY A 77 -1.97 19.67 -8.10
CA GLY A 77 -1.45 18.41 -8.65
C GLY A 77 -0.79 17.50 -7.61
N LEU A 78 -0.75 17.88 -6.33
CA LEU A 78 -0.21 17.04 -5.28
C LEU A 78 -1.24 15.98 -4.86
N SER A 79 -0.78 14.79 -4.48
CA SER A 79 -1.64 13.82 -3.79
C SER A 79 -2.08 14.40 -2.46
N LYS A 80 -3.34 14.20 -2.03
CA LYS A 80 -3.92 14.80 -0.81
C LYS A 80 -3.01 14.73 0.44
N SER A 81 -3.18 13.72 1.31
CA SER A 81 -2.52 13.69 2.62
C SER A 81 -1.01 13.48 2.55
N HIS A 82 -0.51 12.93 1.43
CA HIS A 82 0.92 12.63 1.26
C HIS A 82 1.69 13.77 0.58
N ALA A 83 0.97 14.71 -0.04
CA ALA A 83 1.50 15.87 -0.76
C ALA A 83 2.68 15.55 -1.71
N LEU A 84 2.57 14.42 -2.41
CA LEU A 84 3.56 13.93 -3.35
C LEU A 84 3.33 14.52 -4.74
N PRO A 85 4.40 14.93 -5.44
CA PRO A 85 4.33 15.41 -6.80
C PRO A 85 4.00 14.28 -7.79
N ARG A 86 3.37 14.64 -8.91
CA ARG A 86 2.85 13.71 -9.93
C ARG A 86 3.94 12.79 -10.47
N GLU A 87 5.14 13.32 -10.65
CA GLU A 87 6.29 12.65 -11.24
C GLU A 87 6.71 11.43 -10.41
N LEU A 88 6.65 11.53 -9.08
CA LEU A 88 6.95 10.40 -8.18
C LEU A 88 5.90 9.29 -8.29
N ILE A 89 4.63 9.66 -8.33
CA ILE A 89 3.53 8.70 -8.42
C ILE A 89 3.58 7.97 -9.77
N VAL A 90 3.84 8.70 -10.86
CA VAL A 90 4.04 8.13 -12.20
C VAL A 90 5.21 7.15 -12.20
N ALA A 91 6.35 7.53 -11.64
CA ALA A 91 7.53 6.67 -11.59
C ALA A 91 7.27 5.39 -10.77
N GLN A 92 6.60 5.52 -9.62
CA GLN A 92 6.23 4.41 -8.76
C GLN A 92 5.28 3.44 -9.46
N VAL A 93 4.18 3.95 -10.05
CA VAL A 93 3.21 3.12 -10.77
C VAL A 93 3.86 2.45 -11.99
N ARG A 94 4.76 3.14 -12.70
CA ARG A 94 5.54 2.54 -13.80
C ARG A 94 6.47 1.44 -13.31
N ALA A 95 7.16 1.64 -12.18
CA ALA A 95 8.02 0.62 -11.59
C ALA A 95 7.20 -0.63 -11.20
N MET A 96 5.95 -0.46 -10.77
CA MET A 96 5.00 -1.55 -10.49
C MET A 96 4.38 -2.18 -11.75
N GLY A 97 4.74 -1.71 -12.95
CA GLY A 97 4.21 -2.16 -14.22
C GLY A 97 2.72 -1.88 -14.38
N GLY A 98 2.24 -0.75 -13.83
CA GLY A 98 0.85 -0.31 -13.86
C GLY A 98 0.61 0.92 -14.75
N GLN A 99 -0.65 1.33 -14.78
CA GLN A 99 -1.16 2.53 -15.43
C GLN A 99 -1.72 3.47 -14.37
N TRP A 100 -1.23 4.71 -14.38
CA TRP A 100 -1.67 5.73 -13.44
C TRP A 100 -2.89 6.46 -13.97
N GLN A 101 -3.93 6.57 -13.14
CA GLN A 101 -5.16 7.31 -13.40
C GLN A 101 -5.26 8.46 -12.39
N PRO A 102 -4.75 9.66 -12.72
CA PRO A 102 -4.91 10.84 -11.87
C PRO A 102 -6.32 11.40 -11.94
N ALA A 103 -6.85 11.86 -10.81
CA ALA A 103 -8.14 12.52 -10.71
C ALA A 103 -8.02 13.78 -9.86
N VAL A 104 -8.07 14.95 -10.50
CA VAL A 104 -7.95 16.24 -9.83
C VAL A 104 -9.32 16.67 -9.32
N ALA A 105 -9.41 16.98 -8.01
CA ALA A 105 -10.64 17.43 -7.38
C ALA A 105 -10.42 18.73 -6.60
N ALA A 106 -11.13 19.79 -7.01
CA ALA A 106 -11.18 21.04 -6.27
C ALA A 106 -11.88 20.88 -4.90
N PRO A 107 -11.68 21.81 -3.96
CA PRO A 107 -12.41 21.81 -2.69
C PRO A 107 -13.93 21.68 -2.92
N GLY A 108 -14.57 20.76 -2.19
CA GLY A 108 -16.00 20.45 -2.33
C GLY A 108 -16.39 19.57 -3.53
N GLN A 109 -15.46 19.25 -4.45
CA GLN A 109 -15.75 18.42 -5.63
C GLN A 109 -15.33 16.96 -5.50
N TYR A 110 -14.70 16.58 -4.38
CA TYR A 110 -14.12 15.24 -4.18
C TYR A 110 -15.09 14.10 -4.49
N ALA A 111 -16.27 14.10 -3.86
CA ALA A 111 -17.27 13.06 -4.03
C ALA A 111 -17.74 12.91 -5.47
N ARG A 112 -17.95 14.03 -6.17
CA ARG A 112 -18.35 14.05 -7.58
C ARG A 112 -17.25 13.47 -8.46
N VAL A 113 -16.03 14.00 -8.34
CA VAL A 113 -14.90 13.55 -9.17
C VAL A 113 -14.61 12.08 -8.90
N PHE A 114 -14.66 11.64 -7.64
CA PHE A 114 -14.47 10.23 -7.30
C PHE A 114 -15.51 9.34 -7.98
N ALA A 115 -16.81 9.70 -7.91
CA ALA A 115 -17.86 8.97 -8.60
C ALA A 115 -17.64 8.88 -10.13
N GLU A 116 -17.24 9.98 -10.77
CA GLU A 116 -16.89 10.00 -12.20
C GLU A 116 -15.72 9.05 -12.53
N GLN A 117 -14.78 8.83 -11.60
CA GLN A 117 -13.70 7.85 -11.80
C GLN A 117 -14.19 6.41 -11.62
N LEU A 118 -15.13 6.15 -10.71
CA LEU A 118 -15.74 4.84 -10.54
C LEU A 118 -16.49 4.42 -11.81
N ASP A 119 -17.24 5.34 -12.42
CA ASP A 119 -17.94 5.10 -13.69
C ASP A 119 -16.94 4.74 -14.81
N LYS A 120 -15.84 5.48 -14.94
CA LYS A 120 -14.76 5.17 -15.91
C LYS A 120 -14.10 3.82 -15.66
N LEU A 121 -13.90 3.44 -14.40
CA LEU A 121 -13.37 2.12 -14.06
C LEU A 121 -14.33 1.02 -14.53
N ARG A 122 -15.64 1.20 -14.31
CA ARG A 122 -16.66 0.25 -14.75
C ARG A 122 -16.75 0.15 -16.27
N GLU A 123 -16.67 1.27 -16.99
CA GLU A 123 -16.64 1.34 -18.46
C GLU A 123 -15.42 0.61 -19.05
N THR A 124 -14.28 0.69 -18.36
CA THR A 124 -13.04 0.00 -18.76
C THR A 124 -12.97 -1.46 -18.28
N GLY A 125 -14.10 -2.01 -17.83
CA GLY A 125 -14.27 -3.41 -17.49
C GLY A 125 -13.70 -3.81 -16.12
N HIS A 126 -13.44 -2.86 -15.23
CA HIS A 126 -13.12 -3.19 -13.84
C HIS A 126 -14.38 -3.63 -13.11
N ASP A 127 -14.23 -4.60 -12.21
CA ASP A 127 -15.32 -5.10 -11.38
C ASP A 127 -15.14 -4.70 -9.90
N ARG A 128 -13.97 -4.19 -9.52
CA ARG A 128 -13.65 -3.82 -8.14
C ARG A 128 -12.64 -2.70 -8.02
N LEU A 129 -12.74 -1.97 -6.93
CA LEU A 129 -11.76 -1.01 -6.46
C LEU A 129 -11.22 -1.47 -5.10
N VAL A 130 -9.89 -1.61 -5.03
CA VAL A 130 -9.15 -2.03 -3.84
C VAL A 130 -8.75 -0.81 -3.03
N PHE A 131 -8.82 -0.92 -1.71
CA PHE A 131 -8.47 0.13 -0.77
C PHE A 131 -7.46 -0.37 0.28
N GLY A 132 -6.59 0.54 0.73
CA GLY A 132 -5.57 0.27 1.75
C GLY A 132 -6.06 0.47 3.19
N ASP A 133 -7.35 0.73 3.40
CA ASP A 133 -7.92 1.00 4.72
C ASP A 133 -7.81 -0.20 5.68
N ILE A 134 -7.48 0.12 6.95
CA ILE A 134 -7.28 -0.87 8.01
C ILE A 134 -8.54 -1.00 8.87
N ASP A 135 -9.03 0.09 9.46
CA ASP A 135 -10.16 0.05 10.41
C ASP A 135 -10.99 1.34 10.50
N LEU A 136 -10.85 2.27 9.54
CA LEU A 136 -11.62 3.52 9.51
C LEU A 136 -13.06 3.33 9.01
N GLN A 137 -13.98 2.93 9.90
CA GLN A 137 -15.37 2.56 9.57
C GLN A 137 -16.11 3.64 8.75
N ALA A 138 -16.00 4.91 9.13
CA ALA A 138 -16.69 6.00 8.42
C ALA A 138 -16.27 6.13 6.95
N HIS A 139 -15.00 5.83 6.63
CA HIS A 139 -14.54 5.86 5.25
C HIS A 139 -15.09 4.66 4.46
N ARG A 140 -15.11 3.47 5.06
CA ARG A 140 -15.72 2.29 4.47
C ARG A 140 -17.22 2.48 4.20
N ASP A 141 -17.97 3.01 5.16
CA ASP A 141 -19.41 3.30 5.04
C ASP A 141 -19.71 4.29 3.91
N TRP A 142 -18.76 5.16 3.58
CA TRP A 142 -18.85 6.08 2.45
C TRP A 142 -18.46 5.43 1.12
N LEU A 143 -17.41 4.61 1.11
CA LEU A 143 -16.86 3.98 -0.10
C LEU A 143 -17.73 2.86 -0.66
N GLU A 144 -18.27 1.98 0.19
CA GLU A 144 -19.04 0.81 -0.23
C GLU A 144 -20.26 1.21 -1.08
N PRO A 145 -21.14 2.14 -0.65
CA PRO A 145 -22.29 2.55 -1.45
C PRO A 145 -21.91 3.27 -2.75
N MET A 146 -20.79 4.03 -2.75
CA MET A 146 -20.31 4.68 -3.97
C MET A 146 -19.84 3.68 -5.02
N CYS A 147 -19.08 2.66 -4.59
CA CYS A 147 -18.65 1.58 -5.47
C CYS A 147 -19.85 0.78 -5.99
N GLU A 148 -20.78 0.41 -5.10
CA GLU A 148 -21.98 -0.35 -5.47
C GLU A 148 -22.81 0.39 -6.51
N LYS A 149 -23.03 1.69 -6.33
CA LYS A 149 -23.75 2.54 -7.29
C LYS A 149 -23.12 2.55 -8.68
N ALA A 150 -21.79 2.51 -8.77
CA ALA A 150 -21.05 2.42 -10.02
C ALA A 150 -20.93 0.98 -10.57
N GLY A 151 -21.55 -0.01 -9.91
CA GLY A 151 -21.45 -1.42 -10.28
C GLY A 151 -20.08 -2.05 -10.02
N LEU A 152 -19.33 -1.51 -9.04
CA LEU A 152 -18.03 -2.02 -8.59
C LEU A 152 -18.15 -2.62 -7.19
N GLN A 153 -17.34 -3.65 -6.92
CA GLN A 153 -17.12 -4.14 -5.56
C GLN A 153 -16.02 -3.33 -4.86
N ALA A 154 -16.27 -2.81 -3.66
CA ALA A 154 -15.21 -2.31 -2.79
C ALA A 154 -14.48 -3.48 -2.11
N ALA A 155 -13.14 -3.50 -2.17
CA ALA A 155 -12.31 -4.55 -1.57
C ALA A 155 -11.31 -3.94 -0.58
N PHE A 156 -11.27 -4.49 0.64
CA PHE A 156 -10.43 -4.00 1.74
C PHE A 156 -9.53 -5.12 2.28
N PRO A 157 -8.38 -5.41 1.62
CA PRO A 157 -7.53 -6.55 1.98
C PRO A 157 -6.89 -6.48 3.37
N LEU A 158 -6.83 -5.29 3.98
CA LEU A 158 -6.22 -5.07 5.30
C LEU A 158 -7.26 -4.96 6.43
N TRP A 159 -8.55 -4.98 6.08
CA TRP A 159 -9.62 -4.65 7.00
C TRP A 159 -9.67 -5.60 8.20
N GLY A 160 -9.76 -5.02 9.40
CA GLY A 160 -9.91 -5.78 10.65
C GLY A 160 -8.66 -6.55 11.07
N ASN A 161 -7.51 -6.36 10.39
CA ASN A 161 -6.23 -6.85 10.87
C ASN A 161 -5.66 -5.91 11.94
N LYS A 162 -4.89 -6.48 12.87
CA LYS A 162 -4.21 -5.69 13.91
C LYS A 162 -3.15 -4.80 13.26
N ARG A 163 -3.22 -3.48 13.50
CA ARG A 163 -2.24 -2.47 13.03
C ARG A 163 -0.79 -2.91 13.26
N GLN A 164 -0.44 -3.41 14.45
CA GLN A 164 0.91 -3.92 14.74
C GLN A 164 1.34 -5.08 13.82
N ALA A 165 0.43 -6.00 13.50
CA ALA A 165 0.74 -7.13 12.63
C ALA A 165 0.93 -6.67 11.18
N LEU A 166 0.13 -5.71 10.72
CA LEU A 166 0.30 -5.10 9.38
C LEU A 166 1.63 -4.35 9.26
N ALA A 167 1.99 -3.56 10.27
CA ALA A 167 3.28 -2.85 10.31
C ALA A 167 4.46 -3.81 10.18
N GLN A 168 4.42 -4.92 10.91
CA GLN A 168 5.44 -5.97 10.84
C GLN A 168 5.45 -6.66 9.46
N GLU A 169 4.27 -6.98 8.92
CA GLU A 169 4.15 -7.63 7.61
C GLU A 169 4.68 -6.76 6.47
N ILE A 170 4.46 -5.43 6.50
CA ILE A 170 5.02 -4.49 5.52
C ILE A 170 6.54 -4.66 5.44
N ILE A 171 7.21 -4.69 6.60
CA ILE A 171 8.66 -4.85 6.70
C ILE A 171 9.09 -6.25 6.25
N GLU A 172 8.42 -7.30 6.73
CA GLU A 172 8.76 -8.69 6.42
C GLU A 172 8.60 -9.03 4.94
N ARG A 173 7.64 -8.39 4.26
CA ARG A 173 7.45 -8.53 2.82
C ARG A 173 8.43 -7.67 2.00
N GLY A 174 9.32 -6.93 2.63
CA GLY A 174 10.30 -6.09 1.93
C GLY A 174 9.66 -4.91 1.20
N ILE A 175 8.58 -4.35 1.73
CA ILE A 175 8.06 -3.06 1.27
C ILE A 175 8.96 -1.97 1.87
N GLU A 176 9.75 -1.35 1.04
CA GLU A 176 10.69 -0.30 1.44
C GLU A 176 10.03 1.07 1.26
N ALA A 177 9.82 1.75 2.39
CA ALA A 177 9.16 3.04 2.44
C ALA A 177 9.93 4.04 3.29
N THR A 178 9.71 5.32 3.03
CA THR A 178 10.28 6.44 3.80
C THR A 178 9.17 7.32 4.31
N LEU A 179 9.29 7.84 5.53
CA LEU A 179 8.34 8.82 6.08
C LEU A 179 8.47 10.15 5.34
N VAL A 180 7.39 10.60 4.72
CA VAL A 180 7.34 11.84 3.91
C VAL A 180 6.54 12.95 4.56
N CYS A 181 5.74 12.64 5.57
CA CYS A 181 5.00 13.60 6.37
C CYS A 181 4.91 13.08 7.79
N VAL A 182 5.02 13.98 8.77
CA VAL A 182 4.73 13.70 10.18
C VAL A 182 3.90 14.83 10.80
N ASP A 183 3.02 14.50 11.73
CA ASP A 183 2.36 15.47 12.60
C ASP A 183 3.30 15.86 13.74
N ALA A 184 3.73 17.13 13.75
CA ALA A 184 4.70 17.68 14.70
C ALA A 184 4.23 17.65 16.16
N ARG A 185 2.92 17.43 16.40
CA ARG A 185 2.36 17.26 17.74
C ARG A 185 2.59 15.87 18.31
N ARG A 186 2.86 14.88 17.44
CA ARG A 186 2.96 13.46 17.79
C ARG A 186 4.36 12.90 17.55
N LEU A 187 5.08 13.42 16.56
CA LEU A 187 6.43 12.99 16.20
C LEU A 187 7.32 14.22 15.95
N ASP A 188 8.56 14.16 16.42
CA ASP A 188 9.53 15.22 16.12
C ASP A 188 10.08 15.12 14.69
N GLU A 189 10.75 16.19 14.25
CA GLU A 189 11.26 16.31 12.88
C GLU A 189 12.26 15.21 12.46
N SER A 190 12.90 14.51 13.41
CA SER A 190 13.84 13.43 13.10
C SER A 190 13.17 12.18 12.52
N PHE A 191 11.84 12.08 12.60
CA PHE A 191 11.08 11.00 11.98
C PHE A 191 10.85 11.22 10.48
N VAL A 192 10.79 12.47 10.01
CA VAL A 192 10.59 12.74 8.57
C VAL A 192 11.88 12.42 7.81
N GLY A 193 11.77 11.68 6.71
CA GLY A 193 12.89 11.14 5.96
C GLY A 193 13.46 9.82 6.50
N ALA A 194 12.98 9.33 7.64
CA ALA A 194 13.40 8.03 8.17
C ALA A 194 12.80 6.86 7.36
N ALA A 195 13.55 5.77 7.25
CA ALA A 195 13.05 4.53 6.66
C ALA A 195 11.97 3.90 7.56
N TYR A 196 10.96 3.29 6.94
CA TYR A 196 9.96 2.49 7.63
C TYR A 196 10.50 1.08 7.88
N ASP A 197 11.19 0.91 9.00
CA ASP A 197 11.91 -0.32 9.35
C ASP A 197 11.71 -0.70 10.84
N PRO A 198 12.25 -1.83 11.32
CA PRO A 198 12.11 -2.23 12.71
C PRO A 198 12.70 -1.22 13.72
N ALA A 199 13.71 -0.45 13.31
CA ALA A 199 14.31 0.57 14.17
C ALA A 199 13.38 1.77 14.33
N LEU A 200 12.69 2.18 13.27
CA LEU A 200 11.62 3.18 13.34
C LEU A 200 10.52 2.72 14.30
N LEU A 201 9.99 1.49 14.12
CA LEU A 201 8.90 0.99 14.95
C LEU A 201 9.25 0.96 16.44
N ARG A 202 10.49 0.62 16.80
CA ARG A 202 10.97 0.67 18.19
C ARG A 202 11.14 2.09 18.74
N ARG A 203 11.33 3.07 17.86
CA ARG A 203 11.51 4.49 18.25
C ARG A 203 10.19 5.24 18.38
N LEU A 204 9.08 4.70 17.86
CA LEU A 204 7.78 5.37 17.95
C LEU A 204 7.40 5.60 19.42
N PRO A 205 6.97 6.80 19.80
CA PRO A 205 6.45 7.08 21.14
C PRO A 205 5.23 6.24 21.49
N ASP A 206 4.99 6.06 22.79
CA ASP A 206 3.77 5.41 23.28
C ASP A 206 2.52 6.13 22.75
N GLY A 207 1.56 5.35 22.26
CA GLY A 207 0.31 5.87 21.70
C GLY A 207 0.40 6.35 20.24
N VAL A 208 1.56 6.25 19.58
CA VAL A 208 1.65 6.43 18.12
C VAL A 208 1.33 5.12 17.41
N CYS A 209 0.40 5.16 16.47
CA CYS A 209 0.03 4.02 15.65
C CYS A 209 1.23 3.58 14.80
N PRO A 210 1.62 2.29 14.81
CA PRO A 210 2.73 1.78 13.99
C PRO A 210 2.40 1.83 12.49
N CYS A 211 1.12 1.94 12.11
CA CYS A 211 0.68 2.18 10.73
C CYS A 211 0.46 3.67 10.43
N GLY A 212 0.55 4.59 11.39
CA GLY A 212 0.22 6.01 11.14
C GLY A 212 -1.25 6.27 10.77
N GLU A 213 -2.14 5.34 11.11
CA GLU A 213 -3.57 5.35 10.72
C GLU A 213 -4.33 6.56 11.30
N ASP A 214 -3.86 7.11 12.43
CA ASP A 214 -4.51 8.24 13.10
C ASP A 214 -3.86 9.58 12.69
N GLY A 215 -3.17 9.59 11.53
CA GLY A 215 -2.57 10.78 10.92
C GLY A 215 -1.18 11.15 11.46
N GLU A 216 -0.50 10.25 12.18
CA GLU A 216 0.81 10.54 12.78
C GLU A 216 1.89 10.74 11.74
N PHE A 217 1.86 9.95 10.67
CA PHE A 217 2.81 10.03 9.59
C PHE A 217 2.26 9.45 8.29
N HIS A 218 2.82 9.89 7.17
CA HIS A 218 2.61 9.30 5.86
C HIS A 218 3.93 8.82 5.27
N THR A 219 3.85 7.85 4.37
CA THR A 219 5.02 7.19 3.80
C THR A 219 5.00 7.22 2.29
N PHE A 220 6.16 7.12 1.66
CA PHE A 220 6.32 6.88 0.24
C PHE A 220 7.09 5.58 0.02
N VAL A 221 6.51 4.66 -0.76
CA VAL A 221 7.15 3.39 -1.11
C VAL A 221 8.04 3.56 -2.32
N TRP A 222 9.33 3.29 -2.19
CA TRP A 222 10.29 3.42 -3.28
C TRP A 222 10.74 2.06 -3.83
N ASN A 223 10.50 0.97 -3.11
CA ASN A 223 10.66 -0.39 -3.62
C ASN A 223 9.73 -1.37 -2.89
N ALA A 224 9.30 -2.42 -3.60
CA ALA A 224 8.51 -3.52 -3.04
C ALA A 224 8.52 -4.73 -3.99
N PRO A 225 8.14 -5.93 -3.53
CA PRO A 225 7.97 -7.08 -4.43
C PRO A 225 7.08 -6.76 -5.64
N GLY A 226 7.59 -7.04 -6.84
CA GLY A 226 6.90 -6.74 -8.10
C GLY A 226 7.16 -5.33 -8.66
N PHE A 227 8.02 -4.54 -8.03
CA PHE A 227 8.69 -3.44 -8.73
C PHE A 227 9.69 -4.04 -9.73
N ALA A 228 9.77 -3.45 -10.93
CA ALA A 228 10.77 -3.80 -11.93
C ALA A 228 12.18 -3.35 -11.49
N LYS A 229 12.25 -2.21 -10.79
CA LYS A 229 13.45 -1.68 -10.14
C LYS A 229 13.06 -0.73 -9.00
N PRO A 230 13.89 -0.59 -7.96
CA PRO A 230 13.74 0.48 -6.97
C PRO A 230 13.75 1.87 -7.63
N LEU A 231 13.03 2.81 -7.04
CA LEU A 231 13.19 4.23 -7.34
C LEU A 231 14.40 4.79 -6.59
N VAL A 232 15.24 5.54 -7.30
CA VAL A 232 16.34 6.29 -6.68
C VAL A 232 15.80 7.68 -6.36
N LEU A 233 15.88 8.06 -5.08
CA LEU A 233 15.31 9.29 -4.57
C LEU A 233 16.40 10.20 -4.02
N ARG A 234 16.23 11.51 -4.22
CA ARG A 234 17.01 12.53 -3.53
C ARG A 234 16.08 13.31 -2.59
N PRO A 235 16.40 13.40 -1.28
CA PRO A 235 15.67 14.28 -0.38
C PRO A 235 16.03 15.74 -0.67
N LEU A 236 15.01 16.59 -0.68
CA LEU A 236 15.11 18.04 -0.79
C LEU A 236 14.83 18.70 0.57
N GLU A 237 14.51 19.99 0.56
CA GLU A 237 14.14 20.74 1.76
C GLU A 237 12.90 20.17 2.44
N LYS A 238 12.92 20.22 3.78
CA LYS A 238 11.73 19.97 4.60
C LYS A 238 10.89 21.23 4.63
N ARG A 239 9.58 21.06 4.54
CA ARG A 239 8.61 22.16 4.61
C ARG A 239 7.64 21.94 5.75
N ARG A 240 7.33 23.02 6.46
CA ARG A 240 6.35 23.04 7.55
C ARG A 240 5.06 23.69 7.04
N VAL A 241 3.94 23.04 7.32
CA VAL A 241 2.62 23.50 6.88
C VAL A 241 1.67 23.45 8.07
N ALA A 242 0.99 24.56 8.33
CA ALA A 242 -0.08 24.58 9.31
C ALA A 242 -1.22 23.65 8.86
N ALA A 243 -1.64 22.74 9.75
CA ALA A 243 -2.80 21.90 9.50
C ALA A 243 -4.05 22.78 9.43
N THR A 244 -4.77 22.71 8.32
CA THR A 244 -6.02 23.44 8.10
C THR A 244 -7.23 22.51 8.32
N PRO A 245 -8.40 23.05 8.70
CA PRO A 245 -9.62 22.26 8.83
C PRO A 245 -9.89 21.39 7.60
N PRO A 246 -10.35 20.13 7.76
CA PRO A 246 -10.90 19.54 8.98
C PRO A 246 -9.85 18.92 9.92
N LEU A 247 -8.56 19.00 9.60
CA LEU A 247 -7.52 18.50 10.50
C LEU A 247 -7.50 19.35 11.78
N SER A 248 -7.21 18.70 12.91
CA SER A 248 -7.01 19.41 14.16
C SER A 248 -5.86 20.42 14.02
N PRO A 249 -5.95 21.61 14.64
CA PRO A 249 -4.88 22.59 14.60
C PRO A 249 -3.54 21.97 15.00
N GLY A 250 -2.52 22.19 14.18
CA GLY A 250 -1.20 21.57 14.31
C GLY A 250 -0.28 21.97 13.18
N GLU A 251 0.89 21.36 13.14
CA GLU A 251 1.88 21.57 12.10
C GLU A 251 2.27 20.22 11.51
N LEU A 252 2.25 20.12 10.18
CA LEU A 252 2.74 18.97 9.44
C LEU A 252 4.12 19.30 8.89
N ILE A 253 5.07 18.38 9.07
CA ILE A 253 6.42 18.49 8.51
C ILE A 253 6.51 17.51 7.35
N PHE A 254 6.77 18.02 6.15
CA PHE A 254 6.93 17.21 4.95
C PHE A 254 8.39 17.13 4.54
N GLN A 255 8.83 15.93 4.14
CA GLN A 255 10.08 15.72 3.41
C GLN A 255 9.78 15.75 1.91
N THR A 256 10.29 16.76 1.22
CA THR A 256 10.20 16.80 -0.25
C THR A 256 11.16 15.78 -0.84
N LEU A 257 10.70 15.04 -1.85
CA LEU A 257 11.47 14.03 -2.57
C LEU A 257 11.45 14.33 -4.06
N GLU A 258 12.51 13.95 -4.75
CA GLU A 258 12.58 13.95 -6.21
C GLU A 258 13.29 12.70 -6.73
N LEU A 259 13.12 12.40 -8.01
CA LEU A 259 13.83 11.30 -8.68
C LEU A 259 15.28 11.72 -8.95
N ALA A 260 16.22 10.84 -8.66
CA ALA A 260 17.64 11.01 -8.92
C ALA A 260 18.08 10.33 -10.23
#